data_AF-A0A1N6XS13-F1
#
_entry.id   AF-A0A1N6XS13-F1
#
_cell.length_a   1.000
_cell.length_b   1.000
_cell.length_c   1.000
_cell.angle_alpha   90.00
_cell.angle_beta   90.00
_cell.angle_gamma   90.00
#
_symmetry.space_group_name_H-M   'P 1'
#
loop_
_entity.id
_entity.type
_entity.pdbx_description
1 polymer ?
#
loop_
_entity_poly.entity_id
_entity_poly.type
_entity_poly.pdbx_seq_one_letter_code
_entity_poly.pdbx_strand_id
1 'polypeptide(L)'
;MKSITGIIGGAQILFDISFDIQDSFEEYLTMKHRAFLHVLRIVEEHFPAVASSYRGRGRRPHDDIAIIRAFMAKSFFQIETTTSLVDRLRGDSSLRHICGFTVVPSSSTFSRRLAVYANSHLLEQALSAMVFHYYKDSIV
;
A
#
# COMPACT_ATOMS: atom_id res chain seq x y z
N MET A 1 19.67 12.63 -27.75
CA MET A 1 18.28 12.11 -27.69
C MET A 1 18.06 11.54 -26.30
N LYS A 2 17.11 12.05 -25.52
CA LYS A 2 16.85 11.54 -24.17
C LYS A 2 16.20 10.16 -24.30
N SER A 3 16.69 9.18 -23.54
CA SER A 3 16.10 7.84 -23.46
C SER A 3 14.61 7.95 -23.10
N ILE A 4 13.79 7.04 -23.62
CA ILE A 4 12.36 6.91 -23.25
C ILE A 4 12.21 6.82 -21.72
N THR A 5 13.17 6.20 -21.04
CA THR A 5 13.22 6.14 -19.56
C THR A 5 13.45 7.51 -18.91
N GLY A 6 14.20 8.42 -19.53
CA GLY A 6 14.43 9.78 -19.02
C GLY A 6 13.26 10.73 -19.22
N ILE A 7 12.37 10.44 -20.19
CA ILE A 7 11.13 11.19 -20.41
C ILE A 7 10.06 10.74 -19.42
N ILE A 8 9.97 9.43 -19.16
CA ILE A 8 9.02 8.87 -18.20
C ILE A 8 9.45 9.16 -16.75
N GLY A 9 10.77 9.13 -16.47
CA GLY A 9 11.31 9.49 -15.15
C GLY A 9 11.06 10.95 -14.75
N GLY A 10 11.05 11.87 -15.72
CA GLY A 10 10.73 13.28 -15.47
C GLY A 10 9.27 13.53 -15.12
N ALA A 11 8.34 12.69 -15.58
CA ALA A 11 6.92 12.83 -15.29
C ALA A 11 6.55 12.37 -13.86
N GLN A 12 7.40 11.57 -13.21
CA GLN A 12 7.17 11.08 -11.84
C GLN A 12 7.34 12.18 -10.78
N ILE A 13 8.12 13.23 -11.06
CA ILE A 13 8.29 14.39 -10.18
C ILE A 13 7.02 15.27 -10.16
N LEU A 14 6.17 15.19 -11.18
CA LEU A 14 5.01 16.08 -11.35
C LEU A 14 3.78 15.66 -10.51
N PHE A 15 3.69 14.40 -10.09
CA PHE A 15 2.48 13.86 -9.46
C PHE A 15 2.58 13.63 -7.94
N ASP A 16 3.69 13.99 -7.29
CA ASP A 16 3.90 13.77 -5.83
C ASP A 16 3.61 12.33 -5.36
N ILE A 17 3.76 11.35 -6.27
CA ILE A 17 3.64 9.93 -5.96
C ILE A 17 5.06 9.45 -5.67
N SER A 18 5.39 9.27 -4.39
CA SER A 18 6.70 8.76 -3.92
C SER A 18 6.89 7.25 -4.20
N PHE A 19 6.58 6.79 -5.40
CA PHE A 19 6.81 5.40 -5.81
C PHE A 19 8.14 5.33 -6.56
N ASP A 20 9.19 5.10 -5.78
CA ASP A 20 10.53 4.74 -6.27
C ASP A 20 10.50 3.29 -6.81
N ILE A 21 9.72 3.06 -7.88
CA ILE A 21 9.55 1.74 -8.52
C ILE A 21 10.79 1.38 -9.34
N GLN A 22 11.66 2.36 -9.66
CA GLN A 22 12.82 2.14 -10.52
C GLN A 22 13.91 1.26 -9.87
N ASP A 23 13.99 1.20 -8.53
CA ASP A 23 14.89 0.28 -7.83
C ASP A 23 14.31 -1.12 -7.64
N SER A 24 13.02 -1.32 -7.91
CA SER A 24 12.38 -2.63 -7.91
C SER A 24 12.55 -3.28 -9.27
N PHE A 25 13.72 -3.88 -9.53
CA PHE A 25 14.04 -4.68 -10.71
C PHE A 25 12.78 -5.36 -11.30
N GLU A 26 12.27 -4.81 -12.41
CA GLU A 26 11.05 -5.28 -13.07
C GLU A 26 11.12 -6.77 -13.47
N GLU A 27 12.34 -7.31 -13.52
CA GLU A 27 12.67 -8.70 -13.84
C GLU A 27 12.18 -9.71 -12.77
N TYR A 28 12.00 -9.30 -11.51
CA TYR A 28 11.54 -10.18 -10.42
C TYR A 28 10.05 -10.01 -10.06
N LEU A 29 9.31 -9.16 -10.79
CA LEU A 29 7.88 -8.96 -10.55
C LEU A 29 7.03 -9.96 -11.33
N THR A 30 6.48 -10.93 -10.60
CA THR A 30 5.44 -11.83 -11.13
C THR A 30 4.22 -11.06 -11.65
N MET A 31 3.45 -11.69 -12.55
CA MET A 31 2.18 -11.13 -13.03
C MET A 31 1.24 -10.75 -11.89
N LYS A 32 1.18 -11.56 -10.82
CA LYS A 32 0.34 -11.26 -9.65
C LYS A 32 0.83 -10.03 -8.87
N HIS A 33 2.15 -9.80 -8.80
CA HIS A 33 2.70 -8.59 -8.18
C HIS A 33 2.36 -7.33 -8.99
N ARG A 34 2.45 -7.41 -10.32
CA ARG A 34 2.06 -6.31 -11.22
C ARG A 34 0.58 -5.99 -11.08
N ALA A 35 -0.29 -7.00 -11.11
CA ALA A 35 -1.71 -6.83 -10.89
C ALA A 35 -2.02 -6.18 -9.53
N PHE A 36 -1.34 -6.62 -8.47
CA PHE A 36 -1.49 -6.03 -7.14
C PHE A 36 -1.07 -4.55 -7.10
N LEU A 37 0.04 -4.19 -7.74
CA LEU A 37 0.47 -2.79 -7.88
C LEU A 37 -0.57 -1.92 -8.59
N HIS A 38 -1.20 -2.44 -9.65
CA HIS A 38 -2.28 -1.72 -10.33
C HIS A 38 -3.50 -1.49 -9.41
N VAL A 39 -3.87 -2.49 -8.60
CA VAL A 39 -4.95 -2.34 -7.61
C VAL A 39 -4.59 -1.25 -6.58
N LEU A 40 -3.36 -1.27 -6.05
CA LEU A 40 -2.92 -0.27 -5.09
C LEU A 40 -3.00 1.15 -5.65
N ARG A 41 -2.57 1.37 -6.90
CA ARG A 41 -2.63 2.70 -7.54
C ARG A 41 -4.04 3.30 -7.58
N ILE A 42 -5.06 2.48 -7.80
CA ILE A 42 -6.45 2.93 -7.88
C ILE A 42 -7.00 3.21 -6.46
N VAL A 43 -6.73 2.31 -5.52
CA VAL A 43 -7.33 2.39 -4.18
C VAL A 43 -6.67 3.47 -3.32
N GLU A 44 -5.36 3.67 -3.45
CA GLU A 44 -4.61 4.63 -2.62
C GLU A 44 -5.04 6.09 -2.85
N GLU A 45 -5.50 6.43 -4.05
CA GLU A 45 -6.07 7.76 -4.36
C GLU A 45 -7.29 8.09 -3.49
N HIS A 46 -7.99 7.07 -3.01
CA HIS A 46 -9.23 7.20 -2.25
C HIS A 46 -9.02 6.99 -0.75
N PHE A 47 -7.78 6.81 -0.27
CA PHE A 47 -7.54 6.67 1.15
C PHE A 47 -7.79 7.98 1.90
N PRO A 48 -8.55 7.94 3.02
CA PRO A 48 -8.66 9.10 3.88
C PRO A 48 -7.27 9.43 4.43
N ALA A 49 -7.04 10.69 4.80
CA ALA A 49 -5.76 11.12 5.35
C ALA A 49 -5.42 10.30 6.62
N VAL A 50 -4.54 9.30 6.47
CA VAL A 50 -4.06 8.45 7.58
C VAL A 50 -2.92 9.17 8.31
N ALA A 51 -3.17 10.40 8.74
CA ALA A 51 -2.16 11.20 9.41
C ALA A 51 -2.04 10.76 10.87
N SER A 52 -1.17 9.77 11.13
CA SER A 52 -0.61 9.60 12.46
C SER A 52 0.37 10.76 12.72
N SER A 53 -0.15 11.87 13.26
CA SER A 53 0.69 12.94 13.79
C SER A 53 1.39 12.44 15.05
N TYR A 54 2.46 11.67 14.88
CA TYR A 54 3.30 11.24 16.00
C TYR A 54 3.94 12.47 16.65
N ARG A 55 3.43 12.86 17.82
CA ARG A 55 3.93 14.00 18.62
C ARG A 55 4.64 13.54 19.91
N GLY A 56 4.94 12.24 20.03
CA GLY A 56 5.52 11.64 21.23
C GLY A 56 7.05 11.62 21.25
N ARG A 57 7.60 11.24 22.41
CA ARG A 57 9.01 10.84 22.54
C ARG A 57 9.12 9.31 22.42
N GLY A 58 10.09 8.80 21.66
CA GLY A 58 10.31 7.35 21.48
C GLY A 58 10.50 6.91 20.02
N ARG A 59 10.41 5.59 19.78
CA ARG A 59 10.52 5.00 18.44
C ARG A 59 9.35 5.47 17.58
N ARG A 60 9.65 5.99 16.39
CA ARG A 60 8.62 6.37 15.41
C ARG A 60 7.74 5.16 15.10
N PRO A 61 6.41 5.34 15.02
CA PRO A 61 5.51 4.28 14.61
C PRO A 61 5.86 3.79 13.20
N HIS A 62 5.52 2.53 12.92
CA HIS A 62 5.57 2.02 11.55
C HIS A 62 4.56 2.76 10.69
N ASP A 63 4.95 3.00 9.43
CA ASP A 63 4.11 3.65 8.42
C ASP A 63 2.78 2.91 8.27
N ASP A 64 1.69 3.66 8.47
CA ASP A 64 0.34 3.12 8.41
C ASP A 64 -0.02 2.71 6.99
N ILE A 65 0.42 3.45 5.97
CA ILE A 65 0.21 3.12 4.56
C ILE A 65 0.84 1.76 4.23
N ALA A 66 2.05 1.51 4.72
CA ALA A 66 2.71 0.23 4.48
C ALA A 66 1.95 -0.97 5.09
N ILE A 67 1.38 -0.78 6.28
CA ILE A 67 0.57 -1.80 6.95
C ILE A 67 -0.78 -1.98 6.25
N ILE A 68 -1.40 -0.92 5.76
CA ILE A 68 -2.65 -0.99 4.99
C ILE A 68 -2.42 -1.74 3.66
N ARG A 69 -1.37 -1.40 2.91
CA ARG A 69 -0.95 -2.13 1.70
C ARG A 69 -0.78 -3.62 1.97
N ALA A 70 -0.17 -3.97 3.10
CA ALA A 70 0.00 -5.36 3.49
C ALA A 70 -1.32 -6.07 3.81
N PHE A 71 -2.28 -5.41 4.43
CA PHE A 71 -3.63 -5.99 4.61
C PHE A 71 -4.38 -6.12 3.28
N MET A 72 -4.20 -5.19 2.34
CA MET A 72 -4.71 -5.37 0.98
C MET A 72 -4.05 -6.56 0.28
N ALA A 73 -2.73 -6.73 0.44
CA ALA A 73 -2.01 -7.88 -0.07
C ALA A 73 -2.56 -9.18 0.53
N LYS A 74 -2.86 -9.19 1.83
CA LYS A 74 -3.49 -10.33 2.51
C LYS A 74 -4.77 -10.76 1.78
N SER A 75 -5.66 -9.81 1.47
CA SER A 75 -6.90 -10.09 0.74
C SER A 75 -6.65 -10.48 -0.72
N PHE A 76 -5.82 -9.74 -1.44
CA PHE A 76 -5.53 -9.97 -2.87
C PHE A 76 -4.89 -11.33 -3.14
N PHE A 77 -3.93 -11.72 -2.30
CA PHE A 77 -3.25 -13.00 -2.43
C PHE A 77 -3.90 -14.15 -1.63
N GLN A 78 -5.09 -13.92 -1.08
CA GLN A 78 -5.86 -14.93 -0.32
C GLN A 78 -5.06 -15.55 0.84
N ILE A 79 -4.33 -14.71 1.58
CA ILE A 79 -3.55 -15.14 2.74
C ILE A 79 -4.49 -15.20 3.94
N GLU A 80 -4.62 -16.38 4.54
CA GLU A 80 -5.61 -16.61 5.59
C GLU A 80 -5.29 -15.86 6.89
N THR A 81 -4.05 -15.97 7.39
CA THR A 81 -3.67 -15.45 8.71
C THR A 81 -2.70 -14.29 8.64
N THR A 82 -2.72 -13.43 9.66
CA THR A 82 -1.76 -12.32 9.80
C THR A 82 -0.32 -12.82 9.99
N THR A 83 -0.14 -13.97 10.64
CA THR A 83 1.18 -14.58 10.79
C THR A 83 1.73 -15.02 9.43
N SER A 84 0.92 -15.70 8.61
CA SER A 84 1.30 -16.07 7.24
C SER A 84 1.60 -14.85 6.37
N LEU A 85 0.89 -13.73 6.56
CA LEU A 85 1.19 -12.47 5.88
C LEU A 85 2.58 -11.96 6.25
N VAL A 86 2.90 -11.92 7.55
CA VAL A 86 4.20 -11.46 8.05
C VAL A 86 5.33 -12.35 7.55
N ASP A 87 5.15 -13.67 7.57
CA ASP A 87 6.15 -14.62 7.08
C ASP A 87 6.37 -14.47 5.58
N ARG A 88 5.30 -14.27 4.80
CA ARG A 88 5.40 -13.98 3.39
C ARG A 88 6.13 -12.67 3.10
N LEU A 89 5.83 -11.59 3.84
CA LEU A 89 6.55 -10.31 3.70
C LEU A 89 8.05 -10.43 4.03
N ARG A 90 8.43 -11.38 4.89
CA ARG A 90 9.84 -11.65 5.17
C ARG A 90 10.50 -12.47 4.05
N GLY A 91 9.79 -13.45 3.49
CA GLY A 91 10.31 -14.31 2.42
C GLY A 91 10.26 -13.70 1.01
N ASP A 92 9.34 -12.79 0.75
CA ASP A 92 9.09 -12.18 -0.56
C ASP A 92 9.54 -10.71 -0.54
N SER A 93 10.76 -10.45 -1.03
CA SER A 93 11.32 -9.11 -1.09
C SER A 93 10.49 -8.19 -1.99
N SER A 94 10.01 -8.69 -3.12
CA SER A 94 9.16 -7.92 -4.05
C SER A 94 7.90 -7.44 -3.36
N LEU A 95 7.16 -8.33 -2.69
CA LEU A 95 5.96 -7.94 -1.97
C LEU A 95 6.26 -6.98 -0.81
N ARG A 96 7.38 -7.19 -0.10
CA ARG A 96 7.84 -6.30 0.97
C ARG A 96 8.11 -4.89 0.47
N HIS A 97 8.78 -4.75 -0.68
CA HIS A 97 9.05 -3.46 -1.32
C HIS A 97 7.78 -2.80 -1.84
N ILE A 98 6.88 -3.56 -2.48
CA ILE A 98 5.56 -3.05 -2.92
C ILE A 98 4.77 -2.48 -1.73
N CYS A 99 4.81 -3.15 -0.58
CA CYS A 99 4.15 -2.64 0.62
C CYS A 99 4.89 -1.44 1.24
N GLY A 100 6.17 -1.20 0.92
CA GLY A 100 6.96 -0.09 1.47
C GLY A 100 7.64 -0.40 2.81
N PHE A 101 7.90 -1.68 3.13
CA PHE A 101 8.61 -2.02 4.36
C PHE A 101 10.12 -2.09 4.15
N THR A 102 10.87 -1.36 4.97
CA THR A 102 12.31 -1.60 5.18
C THR A 102 12.54 -2.76 6.14
N VAL A 103 11.78 -2.79 7.24
CA VAL A 103 11.79 -3.85 8.25
C VAL A 103 10.36 -4.25 8.56
N VAL A 104 10.05 -5.54 8.35
CA VAL A 104 8.70 -6.08 8.59
C VAL A 104 8.39 -6.10 10.10
N PRO A 105 7.32 -5.43 10.56
CA PRO A 105 6.90 -5.46 11.95
C PRO A 105 6.54 -6.88 12.46
N SER A 106 6.40 -7.02 13.77
CA SER A 106 5.87 -8.26 14.36
C SER A 106 4.37 -8.44 14.08
N SER A 107 3.90 -9.69 14.09
CA SER A 107 2.47 -10.01 13.93
C SER A 107 1.59 -9.26 14.95
N SER A 108 2.03 -9.14 16.21
CA SER A 108 1.33 -8.36 17.23
C SER A 108 1.17 -6.87 16.89
N THR A 109 2.08 -6.31 16.09
CA THR A 109 1.97 -4.92 15.61
C THR A 109 0.89 -4.80 14.54
N PHE A 110 0.85 -5.76 13.60
CA PHE A 110 -0.23 -5.84 12.61
C PHE A 110 -1.60 -5.98 13.28
N SER A 111 -1.76 -6.87 14.26
CA SER A 111 -3.02 -7.04 14.98
C SER A 111 -3.49 -5.77 15.67
N ARG A 112 -2.57 -5.05 16.35
CA ARG A 112 -2.89 -3.78 17.00
C ARG A 112 -3.33 -2.72 16.00
N ARG A 113 -2.64 -2.60 14.87
CA ARG A 113 -2.98 -1.63 13.82
C ARG A 113 -4.30 -1.96 13.13
N LEU A 114 -4.57 -3.25 12.87
CA LEU A 114 -5.85 -3.68 12.32
C LEU A 114 -7.02 -3.28 13.21
N ALA A 115 -6.89 -3.45 14.53
CA ALA A 115 -7.93 -3.02 15.47
C ALA A 115 -8.18 -1.50 15.40
N VAL A 116 -7.12 -0.70 15.26
CA VAL A 116 -7.25 0.74 15.06
C VAL A 116 -8.00 1.07 13.77
N TYR A 117 -7.63 0.45 12.65
CA TYR A 117 -8.27 0.71 11.36
C TYR A 117 -9.72 0.25 11.30
N ALA A 118 -10.04 -0.87 11.95
CA ALA A 118 -11.40 -1.37 12.07
C ALA A 118 -12.27 -0.41 12.89
N ASN A 119 -11.78 0.08 14.03
CA ASN A 119 -12.50 1.06 14.85
C ASN A 119 -12.71 2.40 14.14
N SER A 120 -11.81 2.77 13.22
CA SER A 120 -11.95 3.98 12.42
C SER A 120 -12.68 3.74 11.09
N HIS A 121 -13.16 2.53 10.78
CA HIS A 121 -13.80 2.18 9.51
C HIS A 121 -12.98 2.61 8.28
N LEU A 122 -11.65 2.54 8.35
CA LEU A 122 -10.76 3.15 7.35
C LEU A 122 -11.02 2.64 5.93
N LEU A 123 -11.13 1.32 5.78
CA LEU A 123 -11.35 0.68 4.47
C LEU A 123 -12.76 0.95 3.93
N GLU A 124 -13.75 1.09 4.81
CA GLU A 124 -15.12 1.43 4.41
C GLU A 124 -15.19 2.87 3.89
N GLN A 125 -14.50 3.80 4.55
CA GLN A 125 -14.39 5.18 4.09
C GLN A 125 -13.72 5.25 2.71
N ALA A 126 -12.61 4.52 2.54
CA ALA A 126 -11.91 4.45 1.26
C ALA A 126 -12.79 3.87 0.15
N LEU A 127 -13.50 2.77 0.44
CA LEU A 127 -14.43 2.16 -0.50
C LEU A 127 -15.58 3.09 -0.85
N SER A 128 -16.16 3.77 0.14
CA SER A 128 -17.24 4.74 -0.06
C SER A 128 -16.80 5.89 -0.96
N ALA A 129 -15.60 6.45 -0.72
CA ALA A 129 -15.02 7.49 -1.56
C ALA A 129 -14.82 7.00 -3.00
N MET A 130 -14.29 5.79 -3.19
CA MET A 130 -14.10 5.18 -4.50
C MET A 130 -15.43 4.96 -5.24
N VAL A 131 -16.44 4.40 -4.57
CA VAL A 131 -17.77 4.19 -5.16
C VAL A 131 -18.39 5.53 -5.55
N PHE A 132 -18.34 6.52 -4.67
CA PHE A 132 -18.87 7.85 -4.98
C PHE A 132 -18.14 8.49 -6.16
N HIS A 133 -16.83 8.35 -6.26
CA HIS A 133 -16.04 8.91 -7.35
C HIS A 133 -16.39 8.30 -8.71
N TYR A 134 -16.47 6.96 -8.80
CA TYR A 134 -16.68 6.28 -10.09
C TYR A 134 -18.15 6.10 -10.47
N TYR A 135 -19.08 6.06 -9.52
CA TYR A 135 -20.50 5.78 -9.77
C TYR A 135 -21.42 6.98 -9.55
N LYS A 136 -20.88 8.20 -9.32
CA LYS A 136 -21.67 9.41 -9.10
C LYS A 136 -22.77 9.64 -10.13
N ASP A 137 -22.46 9.38 -11.41
CA ASP A 137 -23.36 9.63 -12.54
C ASP A 137 -24.20 8.40 -12.93
N SER A 138 -24.04 7.27 -12.23
CA SER A 138 -24.71 6.00 -12.52
C SER A 138 -25.71 5.57 -11.43
N ILE A 139 -25.73 6.25 -10.29
CA ILE A 139 -26.67 5.98 -9.20
C ILE A 139 -27.85 6.96 -9.35
N VAL A 140 -28.96 6.46 -9.90
CA VAL A 140 -30.29 7.13 -9.95
C VAL A 140 -31.06 6.81 -8.69
#